data_AF-A0A316Z1R0-F1
#
_entry.id   AF-A0A316Z1R0-F1
#
_cell.length_a   1.000
_cell.length_b   1.000
_cell.length_c   1.000
_cell.angle_alpha   90.00
_cell.angle_beta   90.00
_cell.angle_gamma   90.00
#
_symmetry.space_group_name_H-M   'P 1'
#
loop_
_entity.id
_entity.type
_entity.pdbx_description
1 polymer ?
#
loop_
_entity_poly.entity_id
_entity_poly.type
_entity_poly.pdbx_seq_one_letter_code
_entity_poly.pdbx_strand_id
1 'polypeptide(L)'
;MGFFSSSPSSSSSSAPVAGEGGSLPTRSSRTACWDARDAYYACLTQRHVVIPPGTDMSDGRGPVGKAAAQAQRQRAESLEEQRLADPCAKLRGPYEGNCAKSWVDYFNKRRVLEERQRLMYESGALPSGSGAAPGAGPA
;
A
#
# COMPACT_ATOMS: atom_id res chain seq x y z
N MET A 1 20.46 -38.48 -2.57
CA MET A 1 21.69 -37.76 -2.21
C MET A 1 22.34 -37.26 -3.49
N GLY A 2 22.71 -35.97 -3.57
CA GLY A 2 23.51 -35.34 -4.63
C GLY A 2 22.75 -34.94 -5.91
N PHE A 3 22.97 -33.78 -6.54
CA PHE A 3 23.95 -32.72 -6.30
C PHE A 3 23.48 -31.45 -7.02
N PHE A 4 23.59 -30.28 -6.36
CA PHE A 4 23.48 -28.97 -7.00
C PHE A 4 24.58 -28.85 -8.06
N SER A 5 24.20 -28.72 -9.33
CA SER A 5 25.14 -28.45 -10.42
C SER A 5 25.14 -26.96 -10.70
N SER A 6 26.15 -26.25 -10.18
CA SER A 6 26.51 -24.90 -10.58
C SER A 6 27.55 -24.95 -11.71
N SER A 7 27.44 -24.09 -12.73
CA SER A 7 28.52 -23.40 -13.49
C SER A 7 27.92 -22.70 -14.75
N PRO A 8 28.64 -21.80 -15.47
CA PRO A 8 28.81 -20.37 -15.21
C PRO A 8 28.42 -19.47 -16.42
N SER A 9 28.62 -18.15 -16.24
CA SER A 9 28.29 -16.97 -17.06
C SER A 9 28.59 -16.96 -18.57
N SER A 10 27.79 -16.24 -19.39
CA SER A 10 28.15 -14.93 -20.01
C SER A 10 27.22 -14.47 -21.15
N SER A 11 26.68 -13.26 -20.99
CA SER A 11 26.64 -12.15 -21.96
C SER A 11 25.95 -12.30 -23.33
N SER A 12 24.73 -11.77 -23.43
CA SER A 12 24.28 -10.72 -24.38
C SER A 12 22.75 -10.67 -24.31
N SER A 13 22.12 -9.53 -24.00
CA SER A 13 21.82 -8.53 -25.01
C SER A 13 21.16 -7.32 -24.34
N SER A 14 21.45 -6.14 -24.90
CA SER A 14 20.59 -4.96 -24.91
C SER A 14 20.43 -4.17 -23.59
N ALA A 15 20.97 -2.95 -23.64
CA ALA A 15 20.96 -1.90 -22.62
C ALA A 15 19.61 -1.67 -21.92
N PRO A 16 19.63 -1.07 -20.71
CA PRO A 16 18.60 -0.12 -20.34
C PRO A 16 19.08 1.31 -20.61
N VAL A 17 18.22 2.00 -21.34
CA VAL A 17 18.19 3.42 -21.59
C VAL A 17 18.50 4.21 -20.31
N ALA A 18 19.44 5.15 -20.40
CA ALA A 18 19.60 6.20 -19.42
C ALA A 18 18.41 7.15 -19.56
N GLY A 19 17.43 6.99 -18.69
CA GLY A 19 16.25 7.84 -18.59
C GLY A 19 15.36 7.38 -17.43
N GLU A 20 15.32 8.18 -16.36
CA GLU A 20 14.46 8.08 -15.18
C GLU A 20 14.84 7.09 -14.04
N GLY A 21 15.63 7.58 -13.07
CA GLY A 21 15.37 7.38 -11.63
C GLY A 21 15.53 6.00 -10.98
N GLY A 22 16.25 5.05 -11.58
CA GLY A 22 16.55 3.75 -10.99
C GLY A 22 17.90 3.68 -10.26
N SER A 23 18.08 4.40 -9.14
CA SER A 23 19.20 4.11 -8.24
C SER A 23 18.78 3.06 -7.22
N LEU A 24 19.47 1.92 -7.19
CA LEU A 24 19.40 0.98 -6.08
C LEU A 24 19.67 1.78 -4.80
N PRO A 25 18.70 1.88 -3.87
CA PRO A 25 18.85 2.76 -2.72
C PRO A 25 20.02 2.27 -1.88
N THR A 26 21.04 3.11 -1.77
CA THR A 26 22.24 2.84 -0.96
C THR A 26 21.82 2.66 0.50
N ARG A 27 22.65 1.98 1.30
CA ARG A 27 22.32 1.73 2.72
C ARG A 27 21.98 3.03 3.47
N SER A 28 22.73 4.10 3.21
CA SER A 28 22.50 5.41 3.81
C SER A 28 21.16 6.03 3.38
N SER A 29 20.82 5.97 2.08
CA SER A 29 19.54 6.52 1.61
C SER A 29 18.33 5.75 2.15
N ARG A 30 18.47 4.44 2.38
CA ARG A 30 17.43 3.63 3.04
C ARG A 30 17.19 4.04 4.48
N THR A 31 18.27 4.29 5.24
CA THR A 31 18.15 4.78 6.63
C THR A 31 17.41 6.12 6.65
N ALA A 32 17.82 7.08 5.83
CA ALA A 32 17.14 8.39 5.74
C ALA A 32 15.66 8.28 5.35
N CYS A 33 15.31 7.35 4.46
CA CYS A 33 13.93 7.05 4.10
C CYS A 33 13.14 6.46 5.29
N TRP A 34 13.70 5.50 6.02
CA TRP A 34 13.05 4.90 7.19
C TRP A 34 12.85 5.90 8.32
N ASP A 35 13.83 6.75 8.60
CA ASP A 35 13.73 7.79 9.62
C ASP A 35 12.62 8.81 9.27
N ALA A 36 12.55 9.24 8.01
CA ALA A 36 11.50 10.14 7.54
C ALA A 36 10.12 9.48 7.56
N ARG A 37 10.03 8.19 7.19
CA ARG A 37 8.80 7.39 7.28
C ARG A 37 8.31 7.32 8.73
N ASP A 38 9.19 6.98 9.66
CA ASP A 38 8.83 6.76 11.05
C ASP A 38 8.40 8.06 11.73
N ALA A 39 9.06 9.18 11.42
CA ALA A 39 8.62 10.50 11.86
C ALA A 39 7.20 10.85 11.36
N TYR A 40 6.94 10.62 10.07
CA TYR A 40 5.62 10.87 9.47
C TYR A 40 4.54 9.96 10.09
N TYR A 41 4.81 8.66 10.23
CA TYR A 41 3.86 7.71 10.80
C TYR A 41 3.64 7.88 12.30
N ALA A 42 4.63 8.36 13.05
CA ALA A 42 4.45 8.74 14.44
C ALA A 42 3.42 9.88 14.57
N CYS A 43 3.51 10.89 13.70
CA CYS A 43 2.52 11.98 13.67
C CYS A 43 1.11 11.48 13.31
N LEU A 44 0.99 10.62 12.29
CA LEU A 44 -0.32 10.04 11.92
C LEU A 44 -0.92 9.22 13.06
N THR A 45 -0.09 8.42 13.74
CA THR A 45 -0.53 7.56 14.85
C THR A 45 -1.02 8.39 16.04
N GLN A 46 -0.35 9.52 16.35
CA GLN A 46 -0.79 10.46 17.39
C GLN A 46 -2.15 11.12 17.05
N ARG A 47 -2.49 11.24 15.77
CA ARG A 47 -3.76 11.79 15.29
C ARG A 47 -4.80 10.70 15.00
N HIS A 48 -4.51 9.44 15.34
CA HIS A 48 -5.35 8.26 15.06
C HIS A 48 -5.68 8.04 13.57
N VAL A 49 -4.81 8.49 12.67
CA VAL A 49 -4.93 8.26 11.23
C VAL A 49 -4.13 7.00 10.87
N VAL A 50 -4.82 5.88 10.65
CA VAL A 50 -4.19 4.59 10.31
C VAL A 50 -3.85 4.50 8.82
N ILE A 51 -4.80 4.91 7.98
CA ILE A 51 -4.67 4.90 6.53
C ILE A 51 -4.07 6.24 6.11
N PRO A 52 -2.88 6.27 5.48
CA PRO A 52 -2.34 7.52 5.03
C PRO A 52 -3.23 8.14 3.94
N PRO A 53 -3.38 9.47 3.93
CA PRO A 53 -3.93 10.26 2.81
C PRO A 53 -3.45 9.80 1.41
N GLY A 54 -4.35 9.74 0.43
CA GLY A 54 -3.93 9.51 -0.95
C GLY A 54 -3.46 8.07 -1.22
N THR A 55 -3.76 7.14 -0.33
CA THR A 55 -3.47 5.71 -0.50
C THR A 55 -4.72 5.00 -0.95
N ASP A 56 -4.61 4.34 -2.10
CA ASP A 56 -5.77 3.85 -2.81
C ASP A 56 -5.63 2.39 -3.18
N MET A 57 -6.53 1.59 -2.62
CA MET A 57 -6.56 0.13 -2.75
C MET A 57 -7.60 -0.37 -3.74
N SER A 58 -8.18 0.50 -4.56
CA SER A 58 -9.17 0.05 -5.52
C SER A 58 -8.44 -0.51 -6.76
N ASP A 59 -8.32 -1.84 -6.79
CA ASP A 59 -7.61 -2.65 -7.78
C ASP A 59 -8.24 -2.57 -9.18
N GLY A 60 -8.16 -1.41 -9.85
CA GLY A 60 -8.33 -1.24 -11.31
C GLY A 60 -9.67 -1.67 -11.94
N ARG A 61 -10.58 -2.30 -11.20
CA ARG A 61 -11.93 -2.69 -11.63
C ARG A 61 -12.85 -1.50 -11.49
N GLY A 62 -12.76 -0.62 -12.48
CA GLY A 62 -13.66 0.50 -12.67
C GLY A 62 -14.61 0.28 -13.86
N PRO A 63 -15.63 1.13 -14.02
CA PRO A 63 -16.45 1.14 -15.23
C PRO A 63 -15.57 1.41 -16.46
N VAL A 64 -15.96 0.90 -17.63
CA VAL A 64 -15.27 1.12 -18.91
C VAL A 64 -15.99 2.20 -19.74
N GLY A 65 -15.25 2.98 -20.53
CA GLY A 65 -15.79 4.04 -21.39
C GLY A 65 -15.84 5.43 -20.73
N LYS A 66 -16.75 6.31 -21.17
CA LYS A 66 -16.80 7.72 -20.70
C LYS A 66 -17.09 7.84 -19.20
N ALA A 67 -17.85 6.91 -18.65
CA ALA A 67 -18.07 6.79 -17.20
C ALA A 67 -16.77 6.49 -16.44
N ALA A 68 -15.82 5.78 -17.05
CA ALA A 68 -14.49 5.54 -16.49
C ALA A 68 -13.72 6.85 -16.29
N ALA A 69 -13.74 7.72 -17.31
CA ALA A 69 -12.99 8.98 -17.28
C ALA A 69 -13.51 9.94 -16.21
N GLN A 70 -14.84 10.01 -16.02
CA GLN A 70 -15.43 10.81 -14.95
C GLN A 70 -15.09 10.25 -13.57
N ALA A 71 -15.25 8.93 -13.37
CA ALA A 71 -14.91 8.28 -12.11
C ALA A 71 -13.41 8.40 -11.76
N GLN A 72 -12.52 8.33 -12.75
CA GLN A 72 -11.09 8.53 -12.56
C GLN A 72 -10.75 9.96 -12.15
N ARG A 73 -11.39 10.97 -12.74
CA ARG A 73 -11.21 12.39 -12.37
C ARG A 73 -11.66 12.64 -10.94
N GLN A 74 -12.88 12.20 -10.59
CA GLN A 74 -13.40 12.32 -9.23
C GLN A 74 -12.49 11.64 -8.20
N ARG A 75 -11.94 10.48 -8.55
CA ARG A 75 -10.99 9.78 -7.69
C ARG A 75 -9.69 10.57 -7.54
N ALA A 76 -9.13 11.10 -8.61
CA ALA A 76 -7.93 11.94 -8.54
C ALA A 76 -8.15 13.20 -7.66
N GLU A 77 -9.28 13.88 -7.83
CA GLU A 77 -9.69 15.03 -7.02
C GLU A 77 -9.81 14.62 -5.53
N SER A 78 -10.45 13.48 -5.23
CA SER A 78 -10.58 13.00 -3.85
C SER A 78 -9.25 12.64 -3.20
N LEU A 79 -8.29 12.12 -3.98
CA LEU A 79 -6.95 11.80 -3.49
C LEU A 79 -6.14 13.07 -3.23
N GLU A 80 -6.28 14.08 -4.09
CA GLU A 80 -5.68 15.39 -3.88
C GLU A 80 -6.25 16.07 -2.63
N GLU A 81 -7.56 15.99 -2.41
CA GLU A 81 -8.20 16.53 -1.21
C GLU A 81 -7.72 15.83 0.06
N GLN A 82 -7.63 14.49 0.06
CA GLN A 82 -7.06 13.74 1.19
C GLN A 82 -5.60 14.15 1.46
N ARG A 83 -4.82 14.38 0.40
CA ARG A 83 -3.43 14.86 0.50
C ARG A 83 -3.34 16.29 1.02
N LEU A 84 -4.37 17.11 0.84
CA LEU A 84 -4.42 18.48 1.36
C LEU A 84 -4.91 18.50 2.82
N ALA A 85 -5.86 17.63 3.15
CA ALA A 85 -6.43 17.46 4.50
C ALA A 85 -5.45 16.84 5.51
N ASP A 86 -4.20 16.60 5.10
CA ASP A 86 -3.18 15.97 5.91
C ASP A 86 -2.77 16.80 7.13
N PRO A 87 -3.04 16.33 8.37
CA PRO A 87 -2.59 17.04 9.57
C PRO A 87 -1.06 17.00 9.73
N CYS A 88 -0.39 16.06 9.05
CA CYS A 88 1.04 15.81 9.12
C CYS A 88 1.78 16.19 7.82
N ALA A 89 1.21 17.06 6.98
CA ALA A 89 1.74 17.43 5.67
C ALA A 89 3.22 17.89 5.69
N LYS A 90 3.65 18.55 6.77
CA LYS A 90 5.05 19.01 6.95
C LYS A 90 6.06 17.86 6.95
N LEU A 91 5.68 16.71 7.51
CA LEU A 91 6.52 15.51 7.61
C LEU A 91 6.38 14.61 6.37
N ARG A 92 5.31 14.79 5.59
CA ARG A 92 5.10 14.06 4.33
C ARG A 92 6.12 14.46 3.25
N GLY A 93 6.46 15.74 3.16
CA GLY A 93 7.46 16.25 2.21
C GLY A 93 8.80 15.50 2.26
N PRO A 94 9.50 15.45 3.42
CA PRO A 94 10.75 14.71 3.54
C PRO A 94 10.57 13.19 3.37
N TYR A 95 9.41 12.63 3.74
CA TYR A 95 9.10 11.22 3.51
C TYR A 95 9.04 10.88 2.01
N GLU A 96 8.28 11.64 1.22
CA GLU A 96 8.16 11.43 -0.23
C GLU A 96 9.43 11.83 -0.99
N GLY A 97 10.23 12.76 -0.44
CA GLY A 97 11.50 13.20 -1.03
C GLY A 97 12.67 12.25 -0.79
N ASN A 98 12.77 11.65 0.41
CA ASN A 98 13.88 10.77 0.77
C ASN A 98 13.63 9.30 0.38
N CYS A 99 12.37 8.90 0.24
CA CYS A 99 12.01 7.55 -0.18
C CYS A 99 11.74 7.46 -1.69
N ALA A 100 12.01 6.28 -2.27
CA ALA A 100 11.55 5.96 -3.61
C ALA A 100 10.01 5.90 -3.65
N LYS A 101 9.38 6.38 -4.74
CA LYS A 101 7.92 6.36 -4.88
C LYS A 101 7.31 4.97 -4.69
N SER A 102 7.95 3.94 -5.26
CA SER A 102 7.50 2.54 -5.10
C SER A 102 7.55 2.04 -3.65
N TRP A 103 8.49 2.56 -2.85
CA TRP A 103 8.58 2.24 -1.42
C TRP A 103 7.51 2.95 -0.62
N VAL A 104 7.27 4.24 -0.92
CA VAL A 104 6.19 5.02 -0.33
C VAL A 104 4.86 4.33 -0.56
N ASP A 105 4.57 3.96 -1.81
CA ASP A 105 3.36 3.23 -2.18
C ASP A 105 3.24 1.90 -1.43
N TYR A 106 4.33 1.13 -1.34
CA TYR A 106 4.35 -0.14 -0.62
C TYR A 106 4.05 0.04 0.88
N PHE A 107 4.75 0.95 1.58
CA PHE A 107 4.54 1.17 3.02
C PHE A 107 3.13 1.67 3.32
N ASN A 108 2.67 2.60 2.51
CA ASN A 108 1.33 3.13 2.59
C ASN A 108 0.28 2.03 2.40
N LYS A 109 0.46 1.20 1.37
CA LYS A 109 -0.39 0.05 1.11
C LYS A 109 -0.37 -0.94 2.26
N ARG A 110 0.81 -1.19 2.83
CA ARG A 110 1.00 -2.12 3.93
C ARG A 110 0.15 -1.76 5.15
N ARG A 111 0.07 -0.48 5.55
CA ARG A 111 -0.77 -0.06 6.69
C ARG A 111 -2.25 -0.37 6.47
N VAL A 112 -2.76 -0.14 5.26
CA VAL A 112 -4.17 -0.46 4.91
C VAL A 112 -4.42 -1.96 4.93
N LEU A 113 -3.47 -2.75 4.40
CA LEU A 113 -3.59 -4.20 4.39
C LEU A 113 -3.51 -4.80 5.80
N GLU A 114 -2.62 -4.29 6.65
CA GLU A 114 -2.50 -4.73 8.04
C GLU A 114 -3.77 -4.43 8.82
N GLU A 115 -4.36 -3.26 8.65
CA GLU A 115 -5.64 -2.92 9.29
C GLU A 115 -6.79 -3.79 8.76
N ARG A 116 -6.85 -3.99 7.43
CA ARG A 116 -7.82 -4.91 6.82
C ARG A 116 -7.67 -6.32 7.36
N GLN A 117 -6.43 -6.82 7.48
CA GLN A 117 -6.13 -8.15 8.03
C GLN A 117 -6.55 -8.24 9.50
N ARG A 118 -6.28 -7.21 10.30
CA ARG A 118 -6.70 -7.13 11.70
C ARG A 118 -8.21 -7.23 11.84
N LEU A 119 -8.97 -6.42 11.09
CA LEU A 119 -10.43 -6.43 11.10
C LEU A 119 -11.01 -7.77 10.64
N MET A 120 -10.42 -8.39 9.61
CA MET A 120 -10.83 -9.73 9.15
C MET A 120 -10.56 -10.81 10.21
N TYR A 121 -9.43 -10.74 10.92
CA TYR A 121 -9.12 -11.69 11.99
C TYR A 121 -10.03 -11.50 13.20
N GLU A 122 -10.31 -10.25 13.59
CA GLU A 122 -11.22 -9.93 14.70
C GLU A 122 -12.66 -10.35 14.39
N SER A 123 -13.16 -10.09 13.17
CA SER A 123 -14.48 -10.55 12.73
C SER A 123 -14.59 -12.08 12.67
N GLY A 124 -13.48 -12.81 12.42
CA GLY A 124 -13.42 -14.26 12.49
C GLY A 124 -13.25 -14.84 13.90
N ALA A 125 -12.95 -14.00 14.90
CA ALA A 125 -12.74 -14.41 16.29
C ALA A 125 -14.03 -14.39 17.15
N LEU A 126 -15.17 -13.95 16.59
CA LEU A 126 -16.48 -14.12 17.24
C LEU A 126 -17.05 -15.51 16.91
N PRO A 127 -17.30 -16.38 17.91
CA PRO A 127 -18.05 -17.60 17.68
C PRO A 127 -19.52 -17.24 17.47
N SER A 128 -19.96 -17.08 16.22
CA SER A 128 -21.39 -17.07 15.92
C SER A 128 -21.92 -18.50 15.91
N GLY A 129 -21.99 -19.07 17.11
CA GLY A 129 -22.96 -20.09 17.44
C GLY A 129 -24.27 -19.41 17.84
N SER A 130 -25.30 -19.57 17.01
CA SER A 130 -26.73 -19.63 17.34
C SER A 130 -27.60 -19.16 16.16
N GLY A 131 -27.36 -19.71 14.96
CA GLY A 131 -28.45 -19.92 14.02
C GLY A 131 -29.22 -21.15 14.47
N ALA A 132 -30.20 -20.98 15.36
CA ALA A 132 -31.19 -22.01 15.64
C ALA A 132 -31.89 -22.36 14.31
N ALA A 133 -31.65 -23.57 13.81
CA ALA A 133 -32.37 -24.10 12.67
C ALA A 133 -33.86 -24.25 13.09
N PRO A 134 -34.82 -23.64 12.38
CA PRO A 134 -36.23 -23.99 12.56
C PRO A 134 -36.47 -25.35 11.91
N GLY A 135 -36.23 -26.41 12.68
CA GLY A 135 -36.75 -27.74 12.39
C GLY A 135 -38.09 -27.93 13.07
N ALA A 136 -39.19 -27.95 12.31
CA ALA A 136 -40.43 -28.68 12.61
C ALA A 136 -41.44 -28.45 11.48
N GLY A 137 -41.43 -29.31 10.47
CA GLY A 137 -42.61 -29.52 9.63
C GLY A 137 -43.47 -30.61 10.25
N PRO A 138 -44.80 -30.42 10.41
CA PRO A 138 -45.72 -31.52 10.67
C PRO A 138 -46.62 -31.83 9.46
N ALA A 139 -47.12 -33.07 9.48
CA ALA A 139 -48.13 -33.75 8.66
C ALA A 139 -47.61 -34.52 7.43
#